data_AF-A0A7L4RAV9-F1
#
_entry.id   AF-A0A7L4RAV9-F1
#
_cell.length_a   1.000
_cell.length_b   1.000
_cell.length_c   1.000
_cell.angle_alpha   90.00
_cell.angle_beta   90.00
_cell.angle_gamma   90.00
#
_symmetry.space_group_name_H-M   'P 1'
#
loop_
_entity.id
_entity.type
_entity.pdbx_description
1 polymer ?
#
loop_
_entity_poly.entity_id
_entity_poly.type
_entity_poly.pdbx_seq_one_letter_code
_entity_poly.pdbx_strand_id
1 'polypeptide(L)'
;MRLAVLLLVLALLASSAWADPDKDSLANYFNSVSQDAANQGNQFVAGLGQGGQGLTSTVFDAFNATSCDADWVNPAGGVSGIMGMWLAPAIYTAIIVLFGIGIVYILGQFLGSPQLIALAKDELFQTGLTVLRVFFLIGTLTAATTWYVLSAAGSTDPIYSDPANQNMIDAAMAFARMMVSDMSNHYSMLLIYNMVMHTIYSATMWIGVTWRAMYSFNLGPVLRPLIDILGSALQFLSLGISEWLLHIVTLCLIKKWMWGLFIPLGMLLRAFPYTRNAGEALLALSFSLAIFYPFMFIFDYEVHKLMKWNIADPSKAVSTFLQESGILQVFGSVLVAMFLMAGVFMPFFMGGALTIAFELIRGAIYYIVIISIMLPFLNIFVTLTTAKETADFFRTDVNFMSFLKII
;
A
#
# COMPACT_ATOMS: atom_id res chain seq x y z
N MET A 1 -37.12 5.14 -18.79
CA MET A 1 -36.47 5.75 -17.61
C MET A 1 -34.93 5.70 -17.68
N ARG A 2 -34.29 4.57 -18.04
CA ARG A 2 -32.82 4.47 -18.17
C ARG A 2 -32.20 5.35 -19.27
N LEU A 3 -32.91 5.59 -20.39
CA LEU A 3 -32.45 6.48 -21.47
C LEU A 3 -32.47 7.96 -21.07
N ALA A 4 -33.41 8.36 -20.20
CA ALA A 4 -33.52 9.75 -19.73
C ALA A 4 -32.42 10.09 -18.73
N VAL A 5 -31.99 9.13 -17.90
CA VAL A 5 -30.83 9.31 -17.01
C VAL A 5 -29.53 9.37 -17.82
N LEU A 6 -29.40 8.54 -18.86
CA LEU A 6 -28.22 8.58 -19.75
C LEU A 6 -28.16 9.91 -20.54
N LEU A 7 -29.29 10.41 -21.04
CA LEU A 7 -29.39 11.72 -21.70
C LEU A 7 -29.17 12.89 -20.73
N LEU A 8 -29.58 12.78 -19.47
CA LEU A 8 -29.33 13.80 -18.45
C LEU A 8 -27.85 13.84 -18.05
N VAL A 9 -27.21 12.67 -17.93
CA VAL A 9 -25.76 12.56 -17.66
C VAL A 9 -24.94 13.05 -18.87
N LEU A 10 -25.35 12.72 -20.10
CA LEU A 10 -24.72 13.24 -21.32
C LEU A 10 -24.95 14.76 -21.50
N ALA A 11 -26.12 15.28 -21.12
CA ALA A 11 -26.40 16.71 -21.15
C ALA A 11 -25.63 17.48 -20.07
N LEU A 12 -25.44 16.90 -18.88
CA LEU A 12 -24.62 17.47 -17.82
C LEU A 12 -23.13 17.47 -18.22
N LEU A 13 -22.63 16.40 -18.83
CA LEU A 13 -21.26 16.31 -19.37
C LEU A 13 -21.03 17.24 -20.58
N ALA A 14 -22.05 17.46 -21.42
CA ALA A 14 -21.96 18.38 -22.54
C ALA A 14 -22.04 19.85 -22.08
N SER A 15 -22.74 20.16 -20.99
CA SER A 15 -22.89 21.54 -20.49
C SER A 15 -21.62 22.11 -19.85
N SER A 16 -20.71 21.27 -19.36
CA SER A 16 -19.40 21.69 -18.87
C SER A 16 -18.36 21.93 -19.98
N ALA A 17 -18.67 21.62 -21.24
CA ALA A 17 -17.74 21.70 -22.38
C ALA A 17 -17.85 23.00 -23.21
N TRP A 18 -18.61 24.00 -22.77
CA TRP A 18 -18.78 25.29 -23.46
C TRP A 18 -18.02 26.45 -22.81
N ALA A 19 -17.04 26.15 -21.96
CA ALA A 19 -16.09 27.15 -21.49
C ALA A 19 -14.85 27.14 -22.40
N ASP A 20 -14.52 28.34 -22.90
CA ASP A 20 -13.42 28.75 -23.78
C ASP A 20 -12.32 27.72 -24.15
N PRO A 21 -11.98 27.57 -25.44
CA PRO A 21 -11.03 26.57 -25.93
C PRO A 21 -9.59 27.08 -25.77
N ASP A 22 -9.16 27.36 -24.54
CA ASP A 22 -7.75 27.51 -24.26
C ASP A 22 -7.15 26.12 -24.05
N LYS A 23 -6.04 25.78 -24.69
CA LYS A 23 -5.41 24.45 -24.56
C LYS A 23 -4.98 24.16 -23.12
N ASP A 24 -4.76 25.22 -22.34
CA ASP A 24 -4.49 25.15 -20.91
C ASP A 24 -5.74 24.73 -20.12
N SER A 25 -6.96 24.97 -20.62
CA SER A 25 -8.21 24.63 -19.93
C SER A 25 -8.47 23.13 -19.84
N LEU A 26 -8.08 22.35 -20.87
CA LEU A 26 -8.32 20.90 -20.88
C LEU A 26 -7.29 20.17 -20.02
N ALA A 27 -6.02 20.61 -20.07
CA ALA A 27 -5.00 20.15 -19.12
C ALA A 27 -5.38 20.52 -17.68
N ASN A 28 -5.87 21.74 -17.46
CA ASN A 28 -6.36 22.17 -16.15
C ASN A 28 -7.62 21.43 -15.71
N TYR A 29 -8.51 21.04 -16.63
CA TYR A 29 -9.67 20.21 -16.35
C TYR A 29 -9.28 18.78 -15.97
N PHE A 30 -8.36 18.15 -16.72
CA PHE A 30 -7.85 16.82 -16.34
C PHE A 30 -7.06 16.88 -15.04
N ASN A 31 -6.27 17.93 -14.82
CA ASN A 31 -5.59 18.16 -13.55
C ASN A 31 -6.59 18.40 -12.41
N SER A 32 -7.67 19.17 -12.62
CA SER A 32 -8.68 19.42 -11.60
C SER A 32 -9.49 18.17 -11.30
N VAL A 33 -9.86 17.38 -12.31
CA VAL A 33 -10.55 16.09 -12.13
C VAL A 33 -9.62 15.07 -11.46
N SER A 34 -8.33 15.04 -11.82
CA SER A 34 -7.34 14.22 -11.14
C SER A 34 -7.13 14.65 -9.69
N GLN A 35 -7.12 15.95 -9.43
CA GLN A 35 -6.94 16.52 -8.10
C GLN A 35 -8.20 16.34 -7.25
N ASP A 36 -9.38 16.45 -7.84
CA ASP A 36 -10.67 16.14 -7.20
C ASP A 36 -10.83 14.64 -6.95
N ALA A 37 -10.37 13.77 -7.86
CA ALA A 37 -10.33 12.33 -7.63
C ALA A 37 -9.32 11.97 -6.52
N ALA A 38 -8.16 12.63 -6.47
CA ALA A 38 -7.21 12.49 -5.37
C ALA A 38 -7.79 13.03 -4.05
N ASN A 39 -8.48 14.16 -4.07
CA ASN A 39 -9.15 14.75 -2.91
C ASN A 39 -10.32 13.89 -2.44
N GLN A 40 -11.12 13.32 -3.35
CA GLN A 40 -12.18 12.36 -3.04
C GLN A 40 -11.62 11.03 -2.56
N GLY A 41 -10.48 10.58 -3.08
CA GLY A 41 -9.74 9.43 -2.54
C GLY A 41 -9.29 9.69 -1.11
N ASN A 42 -8.68 10.86 -0.86
CA ASN A 42 -8.29 11.30 0.48
C ASN A 42 -9.51 11.46 1.42
N GLN A 43 -10.64 11.97 0.92
CA GLN A 43 -11.90 12.08 1.65
C GLN A 43 -12.62 10.74 1.85
N PHE A 44 -12.47 9.77 0.95
CA PHE A 44 -13.00 8.42 1.11
C PHE A 44 -12.21 7.67 2.18
N VAL A 45 -10.88 7.76 2.13
CA VAL A 45 -9.99 7.23 3.17
C VAL A 45 -10.25 7.93 4.51
N ALA A 46 -10.42 9.24 4.53
CA ALA A 46 -10.75 9.99 5.75
C ALA A 46 -12.20 9.76 6.24
N GLY A 47 -13.14 9.56 5.32
CA GLY A 47 -14.58 9.39 5.59
C GLY A 47 -14.91 8.03 6.20
N LEU A 48 -14.09 7.00 5.93
CA LEU A 48 -14.13 5.73 6.66
C LEU A 48 -13.78 5.89 8.16
N GLY A 49 -13.13 7.00 8.56
CA GLY A 49 -12.78 7.29 9.95
C GLY A 49 -13.79 8.17 10.71
N GLN A 50 -14.68 8.91 10.04
CA GLN A 50 -15.53 9.92 10.71
C GLN A 50 -16.88 9.39 11.26
N GLY A 51 -17.09 8.08 11.23
CA GLY A 51 -18.32 7.44 11.69
C GLY A 51 -18.39 7.17 13.20
N GLY A 52 -18.37 8.20 14.05
CA GLY A 52 -18.91 8.11 15.42
C GLY A 52 -18.07 8.76 16.51
N GLN A 53 -18.52 9.91 17.03
CA GLN A 53 -17.93 10.62 18.17
C GLN A 53 -18.24 9.94 19.53
N GLY A 54 -17.71 8.74 19.76
CA GLY A 54 -17.76 8.03 21.05
C GLY A 54 -16.40 7.44 21.43
N LEU A 55 -16.24 6.89 22.64
CA LEU A 55 -15.00 6.22 23.09
C LEU A 55 -14.52 5.07 22.16
N THR A 56 -15.36 4.62 21.24
CA THR A 56 -15.00 3.68 20.15
C THR A 56 -14.25 4.38 19.00
N SER A 57 -14.41 5.69 18.81
CA SER A 57 -13.73 6.48 17.77
C SER A 57 -12.22 6.48 17.99
N THR A 58 -11.72 6.57 19.22
CA THR A 58 -10.27 6.65 19.47
C THR A 58 -9.54 5.36 19.10
N VAL A 59 -10.22 4.20 19.18
CA VAL A 59 -9.65 2.92 18.74
C VAL A 59 -9.67 2.83 17.21
N PHE A 60 -10.75 3.23 16.54
CA PHE A 60 -10.83 3.22 15.07
C PHE A 60 -9.97 4.32 14.42
N ASP A 61 -9.85 5.49 15.03
CA ASP A 61 -8.93 6.56 14.67
C ASP A 61 -7.47 6.10 14.85
N ALA A 62 -7.19 5.16 15.76
CA ALA A 62 -5.86 4.56 15.86
C ALA A 62 -5.51 3.63 14.68
N PHE A 63 -6.50 3.22 13.89
CA PHE A 63 -6.34 2.41 12.67
C PHE A 63 -6.54 3.22 11.38
N ASN A 64 -6.83 4.52 11.47
CA ASN A 64 -7.01 5.35 10.29
C ASN A 64 -5.64 5.60 9.61
N ALA A 65 -5.51 5.19 8.35
CA ALA A 65 -4.26 5.27 7.59
C ALA A 65 -3.78 6.72 7.34
N THR A 66 -4.67 7.70 7.47
CA THR A 66 -4.35 9.13 7.35
C THR A 66 -3.79 9.70 8.65
N SER A 67 -4.07 9.11 9.81
CA SER A 67 -3.63 9.59 11.13
C SER A 67 -2.38 8.87 11.66
N CYS A 68 -1.62 8.23 10.77
CA CYS A 68 -0.29 7.71 11.11
C CYS A 68 0.76 8.82 11.27
N ASP A 69 0.33 10.09 11.16
CA ASP A 69 1.14 11.25 11.45
C ASP A 69 1.46 11.39 12.94
N ALA A 70 2.69 11.83 13.17
CA ALA A 70 3.47 11.60 14.36
C ALA A 70 3.15 12.57 15.51
N ASP A 71 1.93 13.10 15.64
CA ASP A 71 1.66 14.13 16.66
C ASP A 71 1.91 13.62 18.09
N TRP A 72 1.79 12.31 18.33
CA TRP A 72 2.16 11.70 19.61
C TRP A 72 3.60 11.15 19.65
N VAL A 73 4.29 10.95 18.51
CA VAL A 73 5.66 10.37 18.42
C VAL A 73 6.76 11.43 18.25
N ASN A 74 6.41 12.60 17.71
CA ASN A 74 7.29 13.75 17.54
C ASN A 74 6.92 14.86 18.53
N PRO A 75 7.28 14.75 19.82
CA PRO A 75 7.30 15.91 20.69
C PRO A 75 8.45 16.83 20.26
N ALA A 76 8.30 17.55 19.15
CA ALA A 76 9.13 18.68 18.68
C ALA A 76 10.68 18.54 18.80
N GLY A 77 11.24 17.32 18.89
CA GLY A 77 12.58 17.11 19.47
C GLY A 77 13.37 15.93 18.90
N GLY A 78 13.43 15.78 17.57
CA GLY A 78 14.40 14.92 16.88
C GLY A 78 14.42 13.43 17.29
N VAL A 79 15.47 12.72 16.85
CA VAL A 79 15.73 11.27 17.08
C VAL A 79 15.64 10.86 18.57
N SER A 80 15.75 11.83 19.48
CA SER A 80 15.59 11.62 20.92
C SER A 80 14.16 11.22 21.34
N GLY A 81 13.14 11.63 20.57
CA GLY A 81 11.73 11.35 20.87
C GLY A 81 11.35 9.88 20.71
N ILE A 82 11.82 9.23 19.63
CA ILE A 82 11.50 7.82 19.37
C ILE A 82 12.08 6.95 20.46
N MET A 83 13.37 7.13 20.83
CA MET A 83 13.96 6.36 21.92
C MET A 83 13.22 6.59 23.23
N GLY A 84 12.93 7.83 23.59
CA GLY A 84 12.25 8.13 24.85
C GLY A 84 10.89 7.44 25.00
N MET A 85 10.15 7.30 23.90
CA MET A 85 8.77 6.82 23.92
C MET A 85 8.61 5.34 24.29
N TRP A 86 9.48 4.49 23.77
CA TRP A 86 9.40 3.05 24.02
C TRP A 86 10.45 2.55 25.01
N LEU A 87 11.60 3.24 25.11
CA LEU A 87 12.63 2.88 26.08
C LEU A 87 12.10 3.09 27.49
N ALA A 88 11.32 4.15 27.73
CA ALA A 88 10.72 4.40 29.05
C ALA A 88 9.82 3.23 29.51
N PRO A 89 8.75 2.82 28.79
CA PRO A 89 7.91 1.69 29.20
C PRO A 89 8.68 0.37 29.22
N ALA A 90 9.68 0.18 28.35
CA ALA A 90 10.57 -0.98 28.40
C ALA A 90 11.37 -1.03 29.72
N ILE A 91 12.00 0.08 30.11
CA ILE A 91 12.75 0.21 31.36
C ILE A 91 11.81 0.03 32.56
N TYR A 92 10.63 0.64 32.56
CA TYR A 92 9.65 0.47 33.63
C TYR A 92 9.24 -0.99 33.77
N THR A 93 8.98 -1.69 32.68
CA THR A 93 8.63 -3.11 32.69
C THR A 93 9.79 -3.95 33.23
N ALA A 94 11.03 -3.67 32.81
CA ALA A 94 12.21 -4.34 33.32
C ALA A 94 12.40 -4.13 34.83
N ILE A 95 12.19 -2.90 35.34
CA ILE A 95 12.24 -2.59 36.77
C ILE A 95 11.16 -3.37 37.54
N ILE A 96 9.93 -3.41 37.02
CA ILE A 96 8.82 -4.16 37.64
C ILE A 96 9.17 -5.66 37.72
N VAL A 97 9.70 -6.24 36.64
CA VAL A 97 10.13 -7.64 36.61
C VAL A 97 11.26 -7.89 37.61
N LEU A 98 12.27 -7.02 37.67
CA LEU A 98 13.37 -7.13 38.64
C LEU A 98 12.87 -7.03 40.09
N PHE A 99 11.91 -6.15 40.36
CA PHE A 99 11.29 -6.03 41.67
C PHE A 99 10.52 -7.31 42.05
N GLY A 100 9.77 -7.88 41.10
CA GLY A 100 9.09 -9.17 41.25
C GLY A 100 10.06 -10.31 41.60
N ILE A 101 11.18 -10.41 40.88
CA ILE A 101 12.23 -11.40 41.15
C ILE A 101 12.85 -11.16 42.55
N GLY A 102 13.06 -9.90 42.93
CA GLY A 102 13.55 -9.54 44.26
C GLY A 102 12.61 -9.98 45.39
N ILE A 103 11.30 -9.82 45.22
CA ILE A 103 10.29 -10.30 46.17
C ILE A 103 10.36 -11.83 46.30
N VAL A 104 10.42 -12.55 45.18
CA VAL A 104 10.52 -14.03 45.18
C VAL A 104 11.78 -14.49 45.89
N TYR A 105 12.89 -13.78 45.72
CA TYR A 105 14.14 -14.08 46.42
C TYR A 105 14.01 -13.89 47.95
N ILE A 106 13.45 -12.77 48.40
CA ILE A 106 13.23 -12.50 49.83
C ILE A 106 12.27 -13.52 50.44
N LEU A 107 11.20 -13.88 49.73
CA LEU A 107 10.27 -14.93 50.16
C LEU A 107 10.94 -16.30 50.22
N GLY A 108 11.81 -16.63 49.25
CA GLY A 108 12.59 -17.87 49.26
C GLY A 108 13.53 -17.97 50.46
N GLN A 109 14.19 -16.87 50.82
CA GLN A 109 15.02 -16.76 52.02
C GLN A 109 14.17 -16.86 53.30
N PHE A 110 13.04 -16.18 53.36
CA PHE A 110 12.14 -16.19 54.51
C PHE A 110 11.55 -17.58 54.79
N LEU A 111 11.14 -18.30 53.74
CA LEU A 111 10.59 -19.66 53.85
C LEU A 111 11.66 -20.75 53.98
N GLY A 112 12.95 -20.41 53.84
CA GLY A 112 14.04 -21.39 53.81
C GLY A 112 13.92 -22.37 52.64
N SER A 113 13.25 -22.00 51.54
CA SER A 113 13.05 -22.88 50.39
C SER A 113 14.16 -22.70 49.36
N PRO A 114 15.09 -23.68 49.19
CA PRO A 114 16.17 -23.57 48.22
C PRO A 114 15.66 -23.52 46.77
N GLN A 115 14.46 -24.05 46.50
CA GLN A 115 13.85 -24.04 45.18
C GLN A 115 13.47 -22.63 44.73
N LEU A 116 12.90 -21.81 45.61
CA LEU A 116 12.54 -20.41 45.29
C LEU A 116 13.79 -19.55 45.06
N ILE A 117 14.86 -19.81 45.80
CA ILE A 117 16.14 -19.11 45.64
C ILE A 117 16.79 -19.48 44.30
N ALA A 118 16.77 -20.76 43.93
CA ALA A 118 17.27 -21.22 42.62
C ALA A 118 16.46 -20.59 41.48
N LEU A 119 15.12 -20.63 41.57
CA LEU A 119 14.23 -20.00 40.58
C LEU A 119 14.53 -18.51 40.43
N ALA A 120 14.66 -17.76 41.53
CA ALA A 120 14.95 -16.33 41.45
C ALA A 120 16.30 -16.04 40.77
N LYS A 121 17.33 -16.87 41.00
CA LYS A 121 18.64 -16.73 40.33
C LYS A 121 18.56 -17.03 38.83
N ASP A 122 17.82 -18.06 38.46
CA ASP A 122 17.62 -18.42 37.06
C ASP A 122 16.83 -17.33 36.31
N GLU A 123 15.75 -16.81 36.91
CA GLU A 123 14.97 -15.71 36.33
C GLU A 123 15.77 -14.41 36.22
N LEU A 124 16.63 -14.12 37.20
CA LEU A 124 17.52 -12.95 37.16
C LEU A 124 18.49 -13.04 35.98
N PHE A 125 19.12 -14.19 35.77
CA PHE A 125 20.04 -14.41 34.65
C PHE A 125 19.33 -14.26 33.30
N GLN A 126 18.13 -14.84 33.18
CA GLN A 126 17.34 -14.76 31.95
C GLN A 126 16.86 -13.33 31.67
N THR A 127 16.44 -12.59 32.69
CA THR A 127 16.05 -11.18 32.57
C THR A 127 17.25 -10.29 32.21
N GLY A 128 18.43 -10.59 32.75
CA GLY A 128 19.69 -9.96 32.34
C GLY A 128 19.97 -10.14 30.84
N LEU A 129 19.82 -11.37 30.33
CA LEU A 129 19.96 -11.66 28.90
C LEU A 129 18.92 -10.92 28.06
N THR A 130 17.70 -10.72 28.54
CA THR A 130 16.68 -9.98 27.78
C THR A 130 16.97 -8.51 27.67
N VAL A 131 17.45 -7.91 28.76
CA VAL A 131 17.88 -6.51 28.75
C VAL A 131 19.02 -6.34 27.77
N LEU A 132 19.99 -7.26 27.74
CA LEU A 132 21.07 -7.26 26.74
C LEU A 132 20.53 -7.38 25.30
N ARG A 133 19.56 -8.27 25.04
CA ARG A 133 18.93 -8.42 23.72
C ARG A 133 18.20 -7.13 23.29
N VAL A 134 17.50 -6.47 24.21
CA VAL A 134 16.85 -5.18 23.94
C VAL A 134 17.91 -4.13 23.62
N PHE A 135 19.02 -4.03 24.37
CA PHE A 135 20.11 -3.12 24.03
C PHE A 135 20.72 -3.37 22.65
N PHE A 136 20.91 -4.64 22.29
CA PHE A 136 21.36 -5.01 20.94
C PHE A 136 20.39 -4.50 19.87
N LEU A 137 19.08 -4.69 20.09
CA LEU A 137 18.02 -4.23 19.21
C LEU A 137 18.07 -2.70 19.03
N ILE A 138 18.27 -1.95 20.10
CA ILE A 138 18.45 -0.49 20.06
C ILE A 138 19.63 -0.12 19.17
N GLY A 139 20.77 -0.77 19.36
CA GLY A 139 21.98 -0.53 18.57
C GLY A 139 21.76 -0.83 17.08
N THR A 140 21.05 -1.90 16.74
CA THR A 140 20.75 -2.22 15.34
C THR A 140 19.80 -1.21 14.70
N LEU A 141 18.82 -0.70 15.45
CA LEU A 141 17.90 0.31 14.94
C LEU A 141 18.57 1.64 14.70
N THR A 142 19.39 2.09 15.66
CA THR A 142 20.12 3.35 15.49
C THR A 142 21.10 3.28 14.34
N ALA A 143 21.75 2.12 14.14
CA ALA A 143 22.57 1.87 12.98
C ALA A 143 21.74 1.92 11.69
N ALA A 144 20.58 1.26 11.64
CA ALA A 144 19.70 1.24 10.47
C ALA A 144 19.16 2.64 10.12
N THR A 145 18.69 3.41 11.12
CA THR A 145 18.21 4.79 10.91
C THR A 145 19.34 5.71 10.48
N THR A 146 20.53 5.58 11.08
CA THR A 146 21.69 6.40 10.70
C THR A 146 22.14 6.07 9.28
N TRP A 147 22.18 4.78 8.92
CA TRP A 147 22.47 4.34 7.56
C TRP A 147 21.47 4.94 6.56
N TYR A 148 20.17 4.85 6.86
CA TYR A 148 19.13 5.44 6.02
C TYR A 148 19.30 6.95 5.83
N VAL A 149 19.52 7.71 6.93
CA VAL A 149 19.72 9.16 6.86
C VAL A 149 20.95 9.52 6.02
N LEU A 150 22.04 8.75 6.15
CA LEU A 150 23.25 8.94 5.33
C LEU A 150 23.02 8.60 3.86
N SER A 151 22.25 7.55 3.56
CA SER A 151 21.90 7.17 2.19
C SER A 151 20.93 8.15 1.52
N ALA A 152 20.04 8.76 2.29
CA ALA A 152 19.10 9.78 1.83
C ALA A 152 19.77 11.16 1.62
N ALA A 153 20.89 11.43 2.31
CA ALA A 153 21.56 12.72 2.26
C ALA A 153 22.04 13.05 0.83
N GLY A 154 21.45 14.10 0.24
CA GLY A 154 21.81 14.57 -1.11
C GLY A 154 21.06 13.88 -2.24
N SER A 155 20.12 12.97 -1.97
CA SER A 155 19.23 12.46 -3.00
C SER A 155 18.19 13.51 -3.41
N THR A 156 17.92 13.61 -4.71
CA THR A 156 16.83 14.43 -5.27
C THR A 156 15.52 13.65 -5.41
N ASP A 157 15.49 12.37 -5.01
CA ASP A 157 14.29 11.56 -5.13
C ASP A 157 13.22 12.03 -4.13
N PRO A 158 11.95 12.13 -4.55
CA PRO A 158 10.87 12.68 -3.72
C PRO A 158 10.62 11.90 -2.43
N ILE A 159 10.94 10.59 -2.41
CA ILE A 159 10.77 9.75 -1.22
C ILE A 159 11.79 10.13 -0.13
N TYR A 160 13.04 10.38 -0.53
CA TYR A 160 14.16 10.67 0.37
C TYR A 160 14.29 12.15 0.69
N SER A 161 13.85 13.04 -0.21
CA SER A 161 14.03 14.49 -0.07
C SER A 161 13.06 15.15 0.90
N ASP A 162 11.93 14.50 1.22
CA ASP A 162 10.93 15.07 2.11
C ASP A 162 11.46 15.09 3.56
N PRO A 163 11.61 16.26 4.20
CA PRO A 163 12.05 16.36 5.59
C PRO A 163 11.08 15.70 6.58
N ALA A 164 9.86 15.33 6.18
CA ALA A 164 8.95 14.51 6.98
C ALA A 164 9.38 13.03 7.01
N ASN A 165 10.13 12.54 6.02
CA ASN A 165 10.51 11.13 5.86
C ASN A 165 11.89 10.82 6.45
N GLN A 166 12.17 11.29 7.66
CA GLN A 166 13.48 11.08 8.31
C GLN A 166 13.72 9.64 8.76
N ASN A 167 12.64 8.86 8.93
CA ASN A 167 12.73 7.46 9.34
C ASN A 167 12.47 6.53 8.16
N MET A 168 13.15 5.38 8.19
CA MET A 168 12.94 4.28 7.23
C MET A 168 11.47 3.83 7.14
N ILE A 169 10.74 3.83 8.25
CA ILE A 169 9.31 3.46 8.26
C ILE A 169 8.47 4.51 7.50
N ASP A 170 8.79 5.80 7.66
CA ASP A 170 8.07 6.89 6.99
C ASP A 170 8.32 6.84 5.47
N ALA A 171 9.56 6.56 5.07
CA ALA A 171 9.92 6.32 3.67
C ALA A 171 9.18 5.12 3.06
N ALA A 172 9.12 3.99 3.79
CA ALA A 172 8.37 2.80 3.37
C ALA A 172 6.87 3.10 3.20
N MET A 173 6.28 3.89 4.11
CA MET A 173 4.88 4.32 3.99
C MET A 173 4.67 5.26 2.80
N ALA A 174 5.59 6.20 2.55
CA ALA A 174 5.54 7.09 1.40
C ALA A 174 5.60 6.30 0.08
N PHE A 175 6.48 5.30 0.01
CA PHE A 175 6.53 4.38 -1.13
C PHE A 175 5.23 3.59 -1.31
N ALA A 176 4.68 3.01 -0.25
CA ALA A 176 3.42 2.26 -0.32
C ALA A 176 2.25 3.15 -0.76
N ARG A 177 2.16 4.40 -0.28
CA ARG A 177 1.16 5.39 -0.73
C ARG A 177 1.33 5.76 -2.20
N MET A 178 2.57 5.94 -2.66
CA MET A 178 2.86 6.17 -4.07
C MET A 178 2.42 4.99 -4.94
N MET A 179 2.67 3.74 -4.51
CA MET A 179 2.20 2.55 -5.23
C MET A 179 0.67 2.47 -5.30
N VAL A 180 -0.05 2.73 -4.20
CA VAL A 180 -1.52 2.77 -4.20
C VAL A 180 -2.04 3.85 -5.17
N SER A 181 -1.44 5.04 -5.15
CA SER A 181 -1.80 6.14 -6.06
C SER A 181 -1.57 5.75 -7.52
N ASP A 182 -0.38 5.22 -7.84
CA ASP A 182 -0.05 4.78 -9.20
C ASP A 182 -0.99 3.67 -9.67
N MET A 183 -1.26 2.66 -8.84
CA MET A 183 -2.19 1.58 -9.17
C MET A 183 -3.62 2.11 -9.35
N SER A 184 -4.09 3.01 -8.49
CA SER A 184 -5.41 3.65 -8.61
C SER A 184 -5.55 4.43 -9.92
N ASN A 185 -4.49 5.12 -10.36
CA ASN A 185 -4.48 5.80 -11.65
C ASN A 185 -4.56 4.81 -12.82
N HIS A 186 -3.86 3.68 -12.76
CA HIS A 186 -3.98 2.64 -13.78
C HIS A 186 -5.35 1.96 -13.75
N TYR A 187 -5.94 1.76 -12.56
CA TYR A 187 -7.29 1.25 -12.38
C TYR A 187 -8.33 2.13 -13.07
N SER A 188 -8.27 3.44 -12.82
CA SER A 188 -9.23 4.39 -13.39
C SER A 188 -9.10 4.48 -14.91
N MET A 189 -7.87 4.47 -15.45
CA MET A 189 -7.63 4.40 -16.89
C MET A 189 -8.22 3.11 -17.51
N LEU A 190 -7.98 1.95 -16.90
CA LEU A 190 -8.55 0.68 -17.36
C LEU A 190 -10.08 0.67 -17.29
N LEU A 191 -10.68 1.32 -16.27
CA LEU A 191 -12.13 1.43 -16.13
C LEU A 191 -12.74 2.26 -17.27
N ILE A 192 -12.15 3.42 -17.58
CA ILE A 192 -12.57 4.26 -18.70
C ILE A 192 -12.47 3.47 -20.01
N TYR A 193 -11.35 2.78 -20.21
CA TYR A 193 -11.16 1.94 -21.39
C TYR A 193 -12.20 0.82 -21.48
N ASN A 194 -12.49 0.14 -20.37
CA ASN A 194 -13.52 -0.89 -20.31
C ASN A 194 -14.92 -0.34 -20.66
N MET A 195 -15.26 0.86 -20.20
CA MET A 195 -16.51 1.53 -20.55
C MET A 195 -16.61 1.84 -22.06
N VAL A 196 -15.52 2.31 -22.67
CA VAL A 196 -15.46 2.53 -24.13
C VAL A 196 -15.61 1.22 -24.88
N MET A 197 -14.90 0.17 -24.48
CA MET A 197 -14.97 -1.14 -25.11
C MET A 197 -16.36 -1.78 -25.02
N HIS A 198 -17.03 -1.68 -23.87
CA HIS A 198 -18.42 -2.13 -23.73
C HIS A 198 -19.40 -1.34 -24.60
N THR A 199 -19.13 -0.04 -24.79
CA THR A 199 -19.94 0.80 -25.69
C THR A 199 -19.78 0.34 -27.15
N ILE A 200 -18.55 0.11 -27.61
CA ILE A 200 -18.27 -0.41 -28.97
C ILE A 200 -18.85 -1.82 -29.13
N TYR A 201 -18.73 -2.69 -28.12
CA TYR A 201 -19.32 -4.02 -28.11
C TYR A 201 -20.84 -4.00 -28.31
N SER A 202 -21.52 -3.02 -27.70
CA SER A 202 -22.97 -2.85 -27.84
C SER A 202 -23.39 -2.22 -29.17
N ALA A 203 -22.46 -1.63 -29.92
CA ALA A 203 -22.74 -0.99 -31.20
C ALA A 203 -22.91 -2.05 -32.31
N THR A 204 -24.13 -2.21 -32.80
CA THR A 204 -24.41 -3.00 -34.01
C THR A 204 -24.28 -2.12 -35.24
N MET A 205 -23.38 -2.46 -36.16
CA MET A 205 -23.27 -1.73 -37.42
C MET A 205 -24.18 -2.37 -38.47
N TRP A 206 -24.97 -1.55 -39.16
CA TRP A 206 -25.80 -1.96 -40.28
C TRP A 206 -25.15 -1.44 -41.57
N ILE A 207 -24.56 -2.34 -42.37
CA ILE A 207 -23.96 -2.00 -43.67
C ILE A 207 -24.90 -2.48 -44.76
N GLY A 208 -25.46 -1.57 -45.56
CA GLY A 208 -26.36 -1.92 -46.66
C GLY A 208 -26.30 -0.94 -47.81
N VAL A 209 -26.36 -1.45 -49.04
CA VAL A 209 -26.42 -0.64 -50.27
C VAL A 209 -27.81 -0.03 -50.46
N THR A 210 -28.84 -0.64 -49.87
CA THR A 210 -30.22 -0.14 -49.84
C THR A 210 -30.87 -0.40 -48.48
N TRP A 211 -31.86 0.42 -48.10
CA TRP A 211 -32.64 0.26 -46.86
C TRP A 211 -33.29 -1.13 -46.68
N ARG A 212 -33.38 -1.93 -47.75
CA ARG A 212 -33.95 -3.28 -47.74
C ARG A 212 -32.91 -4.40 -47.62
N ALA A 213 -31.62 -4.10 -47.79
CA ALA A 213 -30.54 -5.08 -47.76
C ALA A 213 -29.40 -4.58 -46.87
N MET A 214 -29.62 -4.61 -45.56
CA MET A 214 -28.61 -4.29 -44.55
C MET A 214 -28.07 -5.58 -43.92
N TYR A 215 -26.75 -5.74 -43.93
CA TYR A 215 -26.04 -6.73 -43.14
C TYR A 215 -25.71 -6.14 -41.77
N SER A 216 -26.12 -6.82 -40.70
CA SER A 216 -25.72 -6.45 -39.35
C SER A 216 -24.35 -7.09 -39.04
N PHE A 217 -23.33 -6.27 -38.90
CA PHE A 217 -22.07 -6.70 -38.31
C PHE A 217 -22.14 -6.52 -36.79
N ASN A 218 -22.08 -7.65 -36.09
CA ASN A 218 -21.96 -7.68 -34.64
C ASN A 218 -20.49 -7.84 -34.27
N LEU A 219 -19.88 -6.81 -33.69
CA LEU A 219 -18.50 -6.85 -33.22
C LEU A 219 -18.32 -7.62 -31.91
N GLY A 220 -19.43 -7.96 -31.25
CA GLY A 220 -19.42 -8.59 -29.93
C GLY A 220 -18.52 -9.84 -29.85
N PRO A 221 -18.64 -10.82 -30.75
CA PRO A 221 -17.79 -12.02 -30.73
C PRO A 221 -16.29 -11.73 -30.84
N VAL A 222 -15.90 -10.70 -31.59
CA VAL A 222 -14.48 -10.36 -31.82
C VAL A 222 -13.89 -9.62 -30.62
N LEU A 223 -14.67 -8.76 -29.97
CA LEU A 223 -14.22 -7.97 -28.82
C LEU A 223 -14.32 -8.70 -27.49
N ARG A 224 -15.07 -9.81 -27.43
CA ARG A 224 -15.29 -10.58 -26.19
C ARG A 224 -14.00 -10.96 -25.45
N PRO A 225 -12.94 -11.52 -26.11
CA PRO A 225 -11.72 -11.87 -25.39
C PRO A 225 -11.04 -10.66 -24.74
N LEU A 226 -11.10 -9.50 -25.37
CA LEU A 226 -10.48 -8.28 -24.88
C LEU A 226 -11.22 -7.73 -23.66
N ILE A 227 -12.56 -7.79 -23.68
CA ILE A 227 -13.40 -7.45 -22.52
C ILE A 227 -13.14 -8.39 -21.35
N ASP A 228 -13.03 -9.71 -21.61
CA ASP A 228 -12.77 -10.69 -20.57
C ASP A 228 -11.39 -10.46 -19.92
N ILE A 229 -10.36 -10.15 -20.72
CA ILE A 229 -9.03 -9.80 -20.22
C ILE A 229 -9.07 -8.50 -19.39
N LEU A 230 -9.70 -7.43 -19.88
CA LEU A 230 -9.84 -6.18 -19.13
C LEU A 230 -10.58 -6.38 -17.81
N GLY A 231 -11.67 -7.13 -17.83
CA GLY A 231 -12.46 -7.46 -16.63
C GLY A 231 -11.60 -8.19 -15.59
N SER A 232 -10.82 -9.18 -16.02
CA SER A 232 -9.89 -9.88 -15.12
C SER A 232 -8.77 -8.97 -14.61
N ALA A 233 -8.21 -8.10 -15.46
CA ALA A 233 -7.15 -7.17 -15.08
C ALA A 233 -7.65 -6.16 -14.03
N LEU A 234 -8.86 -5.62 -14.20
CA LEU A 234 -9.51 -4.76 -13.21
C LEU A 234 -9.69 -5.47 -11.86
N GLN A 235 -10.15 -6.72 -11.87
CA GLN A 235 -10.30 -7.51 -10.65
C GLN A 235 -8.96 -7.72 -9.94
N PHE A 236 -7.92 -8.16 -10.65
CA PHE A 236 -6.60 -8.36 -10.05
C PHE A 236 -5.98 -7.05 -9.54
N LEU A 237 -6.14 -5.96 -10.29
CA LEU A 237 -5.59 -4.68 -9.87
C LEU A 237 -6.34 -4.14 -8.63
N SER A 238 -7.64 -4.38 -8.52
CA SER A 238 -8.40 -4.06 -7.30
C SER A 238 -7.91 -4.84 -6.07
N LEU A 239 -7.57 -6.12 -6.25
CA LEU A 239 -6.96 -6.94 -5.19
C LEU A 239 -5.58 -6.39 -4.81
N GLY A 240 -4.75 -6.05 -5.79
CA GLY A 240 -3.44 -5.45 -5.54
C GLY A 240 -3.54 -4.11 -4.78
N ILE A 241 -4.48 -3.23 -5.13
CA ILE A 241 -4.73 -2.00 -4.35
C ILE A 241 -5.07 -2.33 -2.89
N SER A 242 -5.94 -3.33 -2.66
CA SER A 242 -6.32 -3.73 -1.30
C SER A 242 -5.15 -4.30 -0.49
N GLU A 243 -4.23 -5.01 -1.14
CA GLU A 243 -3.02 -5.56 -0.53
C GLU A 243 -2.03 -4.44 -0.15
N TRP A 244 -1.78 -3.49 -1.05
CA TRP A 244 -0.94 -2.33 -0.76
C TRP A 244 -1.54 -1.44 0.35
N LEU A 245 -2.86 -1.34 0.44
CA LEU A 245 -3.53 -0.69 1.58
C LEU A 245 -3.28 -1.46 2.89
N LEU A 246 -3.33 -2.79 2.87
CA LEU A 246 -3.01 -3.63 4.03
C LEU A 246 -1.56 -3.40 4.48
N HIS A 247 -0.62 -3.26 3.54
CA HIS A 247 0.77 -2.91 3.84
C HIS A 247 0.90 -1.54 4.54
N ILE A 248 0.16 -0.52 4.10
CA ILE A 248 0.14 0.79 4.76
C ILE A 248 -0.38 0.66 6.19
N VAL A 249 -1.49 -0.07 6.40
CA VAL A 249 -2.04 -0.32 7.74
C VAL A 249 -1.03 -1.06 8.62
N THR A 250 -0.34 -2.05 8.05
CA THR A 250 0.69 -2.83 8.76
C THR A 250 1.89 -1.96 9.16
N LEU A 251 2.40 -1.12 8.25
CA LEU A 251 3.48 -0.17 8.54
C LEU A 251 3.06 0.85 9.61
N CYS A 252 1.81 1.30 9.60
CA CYS A 252 1.28 2.17 10.63
C CYS A 252 1.18 1.49 11.99
N LEU A 253 0.74 0.23 12.02
CA LEU A 253 0.72 -0.59 13.23
C LEU A 253 2.14 -0.77 13.78
N ILE A 254 3.10 -1.06 12.91
CA ILE A 254 4.53 -1.15 13.25
C ILE A 254 5.02 0.15 13.87
N LYS A 255 4.78 1.29 13.22
CA LYS A 255 5.18 2.62 13.70
C LYS A 255 4.59 2.93 15.08
N LYS A 256 3.32 2.61 15.30
CA LYS A 256 2.57 3.03 16.49
C LYS A 256 2.63 2.07 17.67
N TRP A 257 2.40 0.80 17.42
CA TRP A 257 2.18 -0.17 18.49
C TRP A 257 3.41 -0.99 18.80
N MET A 258 4.28 -1.24 17.82
CA MET A 258 5.35 -2.21 18.01
C MET A 258 6.37 -1.79 19.06
N TRP A 259 6.70 -0.51 19.06
CA TRP A 259 7.61 0.09 20.03
C TRP A 259 7.00 0.17 21.43
N GLY A 260 5.81 0.76 21.56
CA GLY A 260 5.20 1.03 22.86
C GLY A 260 4.50 -0.16 23.52
N LEU A 261 3.97 -1.10 22.75
CA LEU A 261 3.14 -2.20 23.26
C LEU A 261 3.83 -3.55 23.15
N PHE A 262 4.30 -3.94 21.95
CA PHE A 262 4.77 -5.30 21.71
C PHE A 262 6.07 -5.64 22.45
N ILE A 263 7.02 -4.70 22.52
CA ILE A 263 8.29 -4.92 23.23
C ILE A 263 8.06 -5.07 24.75
N PRO A 264 7.38 -4.14 25.46
CA PRO A 264 7.05 -4.32 26.87
C PRO A 264 6.22 -5.58 27.15
N LEU A 265 5.23 -5.88 26.30
CA LEU A 265 4.43 -7.09 26.41
C LEU A 265 5.28 -8.36 26.26
N GLY A 266 6.22 -8.38 25.32
CA GLY A 266 7.14 -9.49 25.12
C GLY A 266 8.05 -9.72 26.34
N MET A 267 8.53 -8.65 26.96
CA MET A 267 9.29 -8.73 28.21
C MET A 267 8.44 -9.24 29.38
N LEU A 268 7.20 -8.76 29.50
CA LEU A 268 6.27 -9.19 30.54
C LEU A 268 5.89 -10.66 30.38
N LEU A 269 5.52 -11.11 29.18
CA LEU A 269 5.18 -12.51 28.90
C LEU A 269 6.37 -13.44 29.17
N ARG A 270 7.59 -12.95 28.99
CA ARG A 270 8.79 -13.73 29.28
C ARG A 270 9.03 -13.94 30.77
N ALA A 271 8.64 -12.98 31.60
CA ALA A 271 8.80 -13.06 33.05
C ALA A 271 7.97 -14.22 33.67
N PHE A 272 6.95 -14.72 32.96
CA PHE A 272 6.16 -15.87 33.39
C PHE A 272 6.70 -17.18 32.75
N PRO A 273 7.07 -18.20 33.55
CA PRO A 273 7.64 -19.44 33.04
C PRO A 273 6.77 -20.15 31.98
N TYR A 274 5.45 -20.10 32.13
CA TYR A 274 4.50 -20.76 31.22
C TYR A 274 4.35 -20.04 29.87
N THR A 275 4.56 -18.73 29.81
CA THR A 275 4.42 -17.94 28.57
C THR A 275 5.76 -17.49 28.01
N ARG A 276 6.87 -18.03 28.53
CA ARG A 276 8.23 -17.65 28.15
C ARG A 276 8.48 -17.71 26.65
N ASN A 277 8.13 -18.85 26.04
CA ASN A 277 8.33 -19.07 24.61
C ASN A 277 7.47 -18.11 23.77
N ALA A 278 6.27 -17.76 24.23
CA ALA A 278 5.42 -16.78 23.56
C ALA A 278 6.01 -15.37 23.64
N GLY A 279 6.59 -14.99 24.79
CA GLY A 279 7.30 -13.72 24.95
C GLY A 279 8.53 -13.61 24.02
N GLU A 280 9.32 -14.67 23.90
CA GLU A 280 10.47 -14.70 22.98
C GLU A 280 10.04 -14.66 21.51
N ALA A 281 9.00 -15.40 21.14
CA ALA A 281 8.41 -15.36 19.80
C ALA A 281 7.91 -13.96 19.45
N LEU A 282 7.23 -13.30 20.39
CA LEU A 282 6.70 -11.94 20.21
C LEU A 282 7.84 -10.92 20.04
N LEU A 283 8.91 -11.05 20.84
CA LEU A 283 10.09 -10.19 20.71
C LEU A 283 10.79 -10.40 19.36
N ALA A 284 11.00 -11.64 18.93
CA ALA A 284 11.60 -11.96 17.62
C ALA A 284 10.76 -11.43 16.46
N LEU A 285 9.44 -11.61 16.51
CA LEU A 285 8.51 -11.09 15.51
C LEU A 285 8.55 -9.55 15.46
N SER A 286 8.49 -8.90 16.62
CA SER A 286 8.54 -7.43 16.72
C SER A 286 9.85 -6.87 16.17
N PHE A 287 10.98 -7.55 16.42
CA PHE A 287 12.27 -7.18 15.85
C PHE A 287 12.26 -7.28 14.33
N SER A 288 11.78 -8.41 13.82
CA SER A 288 11.76 -8.65 12.38
C SER A 288 10.89 -7.63 11.64
N LEU A 289 9.69 -7.37 12.16
CA LEU A 289 8.76 -6.39 11.59
C LEU A 289 9.29 -4.94 11.73
N ALA A 290 10.09 -4.61 12.75
CA ALA A 290 10.62 -3.26 12.96
C ALA A 290 11.67 -2.88 11.92
N ILE A 291 12.52 -3.84 11.60
CA ILE A 291 13.74 -3.59 10.85
C ILE A 291 13.57 -4.08 9.43
N PHE A 292 13.33 -5.37 9.25
CA PHE A 292 13.36 -6.01 7.94
C PHE A 292 12.15 -5.62 7.10
N TYR A 293 10.96 -5.51 7.70
CA TYR A 293 9.76 -5.16 6.93
C TYR A 293 9.88 -3.80 6.22
N PRO A 294 10.11 -2.65 6.90
CA PRO A 294 10.25 -1.38 6.21
C PRO A 294 11.52 -1.32 5.33
N PHE A 295 12.59 -2.02 5.69
CA PHE A 295 13.78 -2.16 4.85
C PHE A 295 13.45 -2.82 3.50
N MET A 296 12.62 -3.86 3.50
CA MET A 296 12.18 -4.53 2.28
C MET A 296 11.37 -3.61 1.36
N PHE A 297 10.55 -2.69 1.90
CA PHE A 297 9.87 -1.68 1.08
C PHE A 297 10.83 -0.68 0.44
N ILE A 298 11.92 -0.30 1.12
CA ILE A 298 12.96 0.54 0.52
C ILE A 298 13.70 -0.23 -0.58
N PHE A 299 14.02 -1.50 -0.33
CA PHE A 299 14.61 -2.35 -1.35
C PHE A 299 13.70 -2.46 -2.59
N ASP A 300 12.42 -2.71 -2.38
CA ASP A 300 11.42 -2.76 -3.45
C ASP A 300 11.28 -1.44 -4.20
N TYR A 301 11.42 -0.31 -3.52
CA TYR A 301 11.44 1.00 -4.16
C TYR A 301 12.64 1.12 -5.12
N GLU A 302 13.83 0.71 -4.71
CA GLU A 302 15.01 0.71 -5.58
C GLU A 302 14.83 -0.24 -6.77
N VAL A 303 14.27 -1.43 -6.54
CA VAL A 303 13.95 -2.38 -7.62
C VAL A 303 12.90 -1.78 -8.56
N HIS A 304 11.84 -1.16 -8.03
CA HIS A 304 10.81 -0.48 -8.81
C HIS A 304 11.41 0.66 -9.64
N LYS A 305 12.31 1.45 -9.07
CA LYS A 305 13.01 2.54 -9.77
C LYS A 305 13.81 2.01 -10.95
N LEU A 306 14.53 0.90 -10.79
CA LEU A 306 15.28 0.25 -11.88
C LEU A 306 14.34 -0.36 -12.93
N MET A 307 13.22 -0.95 -12.52
CA MET A 307 12.26 -1.57 -13.44
C MET A 307 11.45 -0.55 -14.23
N LYS A 308 11.09 0.59 -13.63
CA LYS A 308 10.25 1.63 -14.24
C LYS A 308 10.83 2.16 -15.56
N TRP A 309 12.15 2.17 -15.71
CA TRP A 309 12.82 2.63 -16.93
C TRP A 309 12.57 1.72 -18.14
N ASN A 310 12.25 0.44 -17.91
CA ASN A 310 12.01 -0.54 -18.96
C ASN A 310 10.54 -0.67 -19.35
N ILE A 311 9.64 0.05 -18.68
CA ILE A 311 8.20 -0.10 -18.86
C ILE A 311 7.68 1.12 -19.59
N ALA A 312 7.03 0.90 -20.73
CA ALA A 312 6.37 1.95 -21.48
C ALA A 312 5.31 2.61 -20.59
N ASP A 313 5.44 3.92 -20.37
CA ASP A 313 4.53 4.69 -19.54
C ASP A 313 3.17 4.80 -20.27
N PRO A 314 2.10 4.13 -19.78
CA PRO A 314 0.83 4.09 -20.49
C PRO A 314 0.20 5.48 -20.58
N SER A 315 0.52 6.37 -19.65
CA SER A 315 0.10 7.77 -19.70
C SER A 315 0.62 8.47 -20.95
N LYS A 316 1.87 8.19 -21.36
CA LYS A 316 2.45 8.71 -22.59
C LYS A 316 1.85 8.07 -23.82
N ALA A 317 1.55 6.77 -23.79
CA ALA A 317 0.87 6.12 -24.92
C ALA A 317 -0.54 6.72 -25.14
N VAL A 318 -1.29 6.94 -24.07
CA VAL A 318 -2.62 7.57 -24.13
C VAL A 318 -2.52 9.04 -24.52
N SER A 319 -1.60 9.81 -23.95
CA SER A 319 -1.46 11.23 -24.29
C SER A 319 -0.93 11.43 -25.70
N THR A 320 0.05 10.65 -26.15
CA THR A 320 0.51 10.61 -27.55
C THR A 320 -0.62 10.17 -28.45
N PHE A 321 -1.42 9.16 -28.10
CA PHE A 321 -2.59 8.79 -28.90
C PHE A 321 -3.60 9.94 -28.99
N LEU A 322 -3.93 10.60 -27.88
CA LEU A 322 -4.84 11.75 -27.86
C LEU A 322 -4.28 12.95 -28.64
N GLN A 323 -2.97 13.13 -28.63
CA GLN A 323 -2.29 14.25 -29.28
C GLN A 323 -2.03 13.99 -30.77
N GLU A 324 -1.65 12.77 -31.16
CA GLU A 324 -1.49 12.33 -32.55
C GLU A 324 -2.85 12.11 -33.24
N SER A 325 -3.86 11.68 -32.50
CA SER A 325 -5.26 11.75 -32.96
C SER A 325 -5.82 13.18 -32.97
N GLY A 326 -4.98 14.19 -32.72
CA GLY A 326 -5.23 15.63 -32.60
C GLY A 326 -5.99 16.33 -33.74
N ILE A 327 -6.52 15.58 -34.71
CA ILE A 327 -7.65 15.99 -35.56
C ILE A 327 -8.96 16.14 -34.73
N LEU A 328 -8.97 15.73 -33.46
CA LEU A 328 -10.10 15.72 -32.52
C LEU A 328 -10.23 16.95 -31.58
N GLN A 329 -9.75 18.15 -31.95
CA GLN A 329 -10.26 19.37 -31.31
C GLN A 329 -11.76 19.49 -31.59
N VAL A 330 -12.62 19.61 -30.57
CA VAL A 330 -14.10 19.85 -30.54
C VAL A 330 -14.91 19.68 -31.85
N PHE A 331 -14.51 20.32 -32.96
CA PHE A 331 -14.97 20.01 -34.31
C PHE A 331 -14.76 18.54 -34.74
N GLY A 332 -13.62 17.95 -34.42
CA GLY A 332 -13.32 16.56 -34.69
C GLY A 332 -14.15 15.61 -33.84
N SER A 333 -14.63 15.97 -32.65
CA SER A 333 -15.51 15.07 -31.87
C SER A 333 -16.91 15.03 -32.46
N VAL A 334 -17.40 16.14 -33.00
CA VAL A 334 -18.65 16.20 -33.78
C VAL A 334 -18.52 15.45 -35.11
N LEU A 335 -17.40 15.64 -35.81
CA LEU A 335 -17.12 14.98 -37.10
C LEU A 335 -16.89 13.48 -36.92
N VAL A 336 -16.16 13.06 -35.88
CA VAL A 336 -15.99 11.67 -35.48
C VAL A 336 -17.29 11.07 -34.98
N ALA A 337 -18.16 11.82 -34.28
CA ALA A 337 -19.50 11.34 -33.92
C ALA A 337 -20.37 11.13 -35.17
N MET A 338 -20.36 12.07 -36.12
CA MET A 338 -21.05 11.92 -37.41
C MET A 338 -20.50 10.74 -38.23
N PHE A 339 -19.19 10.56 -38.24
CA PHE A 339 -18.54 9.47 -38.97
C PHE A 339 -18.60 8.12 -38.25
N LEU A 340 -18.69 8.09 -36.92
CA LEU A 340 -19.01 6.91 -36.11
C LEU A 340 -20.46 6.48 -36.38
N MET A 341 -21.39 7.42 -36.48
CA MET A 341 -22.75 7.13 -36.94
C MET A 341 -22.77 6.60 -38.38
N ALA A 342 -21.82 7.02 -39.23
CA ALA A 342 -21.66 6.53 -40.59
C ALA A 342 -20.82 5.24 -40.72
N GLY A 343 -20.22 4.71 -39.64
CA GLY A 343 -19.44 3.48 -39.63
C GLY A 343 -18.08 3.51 -40.36
N VAL A 344 -17.70 4.63 -40.99
CA VAL A 344 -16.55 4.71 -41.92
C VAL A 344 -15.18 4.57 -41.22
N PHE A 345 -15.08 4.94 -39.95
CA PHE A 345 -13.79 4.98 -39.23
C PHE A 345 -13.50 3.76 -38.35
N MET A 346 -14.41 2.79 -38.27
CA MET A 346 -14.24 1.61 -37.40
C MET A 346 -12.93 0.83 -37.61
N PRO A 347 -12.44 0.58 -38.85
CA PRO A 347 -11.19 -0.16 -39.04
C PRO A 347 -9.97 0.57 -38.46
N PHE A 348 -9.93 1.90 -38.57
CA PHE A 348 -8.84 2.74 -38.05
C PHE A 348 -8.87 2.80 -36.52
N PHE A 349 -10.06 3.00 -35.94
CA PHE A 349 -10.22 2.96 -34.49
C PHE A 349 -9.94 1.58 -33.92
N MET A 350 -10.32 0.51 -34.60
CA MET A 350 -10.06 -0.85 -34.12
C MET A 350 -8.57 -1.17 -34.13
N GLY A 351 -7.82 -0.74 -35.14
CA GLY A 351 -6.36 -0.89 -35.19
C GLY A 351 -5.66 -0.15 -34.04
N GLY A 352 -5.96 1.14 -33.86
CA GLY A 352 -5.38 1.95 -32.78
C GLY A 352 -5.83 1.50 -31.39
N ALA A 353 -7.10 1.13 -31.22
CA ALA A 353 -7.61 0.62 -29.95
C ALA A 353 -6.97 -0.72 -29.57
N LEU A 354 -6.68 -1.60 -30.55
CA LEU A 354 -5.99 -2.86 -30.31
C LEU A 354 -4.53 -2.66 -29.90
N THR A 355 -3.79 -1.75 -30.56
CA THR A 355 -2.39 -1.48 -30.17
C THR A 355 -2.32 -0.91 -28.76
N ILE A 356 -3.20 0.04 -28.42
CA ILE A 356 -3.31 0.59 -27.06
C ILE A 356 -3.74 -0.49 -26.06
N ALA A 357 -4.67 -1.38 -26.44
CA ALA A 357 -5.07 -2.51 -25.60
C ALA A 357 -3.89 -3.38 -25.23
N PHE A 358 -3.06 -3.76 -26.21
CA PHE A 358 -1.89 -4.60 -25.98
C PHE A 358 -0.86 -3.92 -25.08
N GLU A 359 -0.61 -2.62 -25.25
CA GLU A 359 0.29 -1.86 -24.38
C GLU A 359 -0.26 -1.75 -22.95
N LEU A 360 -1.56 -1.45 -22.80
CA LEU A 360 -2.24 -1.40 -21.51
C LEU A 360 -2.24 -2.75 -20.81
N ILE A 361 -2.50 -3.85 -21.54
CA ILE A 361 -2.46 -5.21 -20.99
C ILE A 361 -1.04 -5.55 -20.54
N ARG A 362 -0.02 -5.21 -21.34
CA ARG A 362 1.39 -5.43 -20.95
C ARG A 362 1.75 -4.66 -19.67
N GLY A 363 1.34 -3.40 -19.57
CA GLY A 363 1.51 -2.60 -18.36
C GLY A 363 0.75 -3.19 -17.16
N ALA A 364 -0.50 -3.58 -17.35
CA ALA A 364 -1.33 -4.19 -16.32
C ALA A 364 -0.73 -5.50 -15.80
N ILE A 365 -0.22 -6.37 -16.68
CA ILE A 365 0.45 -7.62 -16.28
C ILE A 365 1.66 -7.34 -15.39
N TYR A 366 2.44 -6.30 -15.69
CA TYR A 366 3.57 -5.93 -14.82
C TYR A 366 3.10 -5.54 -13.42
N TYR A 367 2.11 -4.65 -13.30
CA TYR A 367 1.60 -4.21 -11.99
C TYR A 367 0.91 -5.35 -11.23
N ILE A 368 0.18 -6.22 -11.93
CA ILE A 368 -0.50 -7.36 -11.32
C ILE A 368 0.52 -8.40 -10.84
N VAL A 369 1.40 -8.88 -11.72
CA VAL A 369 2.26 -10.02 -11.41
C VAL A 369 3.43 -9.62 -10.54
N ILE A 370 4.15 -8.56 -10.92
CA ILE A 370 5.39 -8.19 -10.22
C ILE A 370 5.07 -7.38 -8.98
N ILE A 371 4.33 -6.27 -9.15
CA ILE A 371 4.10 -5.32 -8.05
C ILE A 371 3.07 -5.83 -7.04
N SER A 372 2.01 -6.52 -7.48
CA SER A 372 0.97 -6.99 -6.55
C SER A 372 1.28 -8.36 -5.98
N ILE A 373 1.74 -9.33 -6.78
CA ILE A 373 1.92 -10.70 -6.28
C ILE A 373 3.36 -10.93 -5.79
N MET A 374 4.37 -10.64 -6.62
CA MET A 374 5.73 -11.07 -6.34
C MET A 374 6.40 -10.27 -5.22
N LEU A 375 6.31 -8.93 -5.24
CA LEU A 375 6.96 -8.07 -4.27
C LEU A 375 6.40 -8.24 -2.83
N PRO A 376 5.08 -8.09 -2.59
CA PRO A 376 4.47 -8.41 -1.29
C PRO A 376 4.80 -9.78 -0.75
N PHE A 377 4.74 -10.82 -1.60
CA PHE A 377 5.09 -12.18 -1.20
C PHE A 377 6.55 -12.26 -0.74
N LEU A 378 7.48 -11.65 -1.47
CA LEU A 378 8.89 -11.61 -1.10
C LEU A 378 9.09 -10.86 0.22
N ASN A 379 8.42 -9.73 0.43
CA ASN A 379 8.49 -8.96 1.68
C ASN A 379 8.03 -9.76 2.89
N ILE A 380 6.87 -10.43 2.77
CA ILE A 380 6.33 -11.29 3.83
C ILE A 380 7.27 -12.47 4.06
N PHE A 381 7.73 -13.14 3.00
CA PHE A 381 8.62 -14.29 3.09
C PHE A 381 9.94 -13.97 3.78
N VAL A 382 10.61 -12.90 3.36
CA VAL A 382 11.88 -12.46 3.97
C VAL A 382 11.65 -12.10 5.43
N THR A 383 10.61 -11.32 5.73
CA THR A 383 10.31 -10.89 7.11
C THR A 383 9.96 -12.05 8.04
N LEU A 384 9.22 -13.06 7.55
CA LEU A 384 8.92 -14.25 8.36
C LEU A 384 10.14 -15.15 8.52
N THR A 385 10.98 -15.26 7.50
CA THR A 385 12.24 -16.02 7.58
C THR A 385 13.18 -15.37 8.60
N THR A 386 13.35 -14.05 8.56
CA THR A 386 14.17 -13.33 9.55
C THR A 386 13.57 -13.38 10.95
N ALA A 387 12.23 -13.41 11.09
CA ALA A 387 11.57 -13.61 12.38
C ALA A 387 11.89 -14.99 12.97
N LYS A 388 11.88 -16.04 12.13
CA LYS A 388 12.27 -17.39 12.51
C LYS A 388 13.73 -17.45 12.95
N GLU A 389 14.65 -16.96 12.14
CA GLU A 389 16.08 -16.97 12.47
C GLU A 389 16.37 -16.15 13.75
N THR A 390 15.63 -15.07 13.97
CA THR A 390 15.71 -14.28 15.23
C THR A 390 15.19 -15.07 16.43
N ALA A 391 14.11 -15.84 16.28
CA ALA A 391 13.59 -16.70 17.34
C ALA A 391 14.56 -17.85 17.67
N ASP A 392 15.16 -18.46 16.65
CA ASP A 392 16.18 -19.50 16.80
C ASP A 392 17.42 -18.93 17.52
N PHE A 393 17.84 -17.70 17.17
CA PHE A 393 18.90 -16.97 17.90
C PHE A 393 18.54 -16.73 19.39
N PHE A 394 17.26 -16.53 19.68
CA PHE A 394 16.75 -16.43 21.05
C PHE A 394 16.62 -17.76 21.78
N ARG A 395 16.89 -18.88 21.09
CA ARG A 395 16.75 -20.27 21.53
C ARG A 395 15.29 -20.69 21.73
N THR A 396 14.41 -20.21 20.86
CA THR A 396 12.98 -20.49 20.91
C THR A 396 12.54 -21.14 19.61
N ASP A 397 12.08 -22.39 19.69
CA ASP A 397 11.54 -23.10 18.52
C ASP A 397 10.12 -22.60 18.23
N VAL A 398 10.01 -21.64 17.31
CA VAL A 398 8.72 -21.10 16.87
C VAL A 398 8.42 -21.61 15.47
N ASN A 399 7.35 -22.38 15.32
CA ASN A 399 6.92 -22.87 14.02
C ASN A 399 6.10 -21.80 13.28
N PHE A 400 6.81 -20.78 12.75
CA PHE A 400 6.20 -19.72 11.93
C PHE A 400 5.54 -20.25 10.65
N MET A 401 5.88 -21.47 10.20
CA MET A 401 5.24 -22.11 9.05
C MET A 401 3.75 -22.39 9.27
N SER A 402 3.31 -22.43 10.53
CA SER A 402 1.88 -22.54 10.87
C SER A 402 1.08 -21.32 10.44
N PHE A 403 1.70 -20.11 10.45
CA PHE A 403 1.05 -18.90 9.94
C PHE A 403 0.91 -18.92 8.42
N LEU A 404 1.86 -19.54 7.72
CA LEU A 404 1.82 -19.70 6.26
C LEU A 404 0.71 -20.67 5.79
N LYS A 405 0.10 -21.44 6.70
CA LYS A 405 -1.08 -22.27 6.38
C LYS A 405 -2.41 -21.51 6.50
N ILE A 406 -2.39 -20.34 7.13
CA ILE A 406 -3.58 -19.49 7.34
C ILE A 406 -3.77 -18.54 6.16
N ILE A 407 -2.67 -18.17 5.50
CA ILE A 407 -2.62 -17.47 4.21
C ILE A 407 -2.82 -18.51 3.11
#